data_AF-A0A5S3YND2-F1
#
_entry.id   AF-A0A5S3YND2-F1
#
_cell.length_a   1.000
_cell.length_b   1.000
_cell.length_c   1.000
_cell.angle_alpha   90.00
_cell.angle_beta   90.00
_cell.angle_gamma   90.00
#
_symmetry.space_group_name_H-M   'P 1'
#
loop_
_entity.id
_entity.type
_entity.pdbx_description
1 polymer ?
#
loop_
_entity_poly.entity_id
_entity_poly.type
_entity_poly.pdbx_seq_one_letter_code
_entity_poly.pdbx_strand_id
1 'polypeptide(L)'
;KMGENKATGYEHTELARAYWVFIANGFSVDIASPQGGKPPVVIDGEDMGAYDYAFLNDKVIQQQVANSIPLANINPDDYEAVYFVGGKGTMFDFPNNPHIHNIAKTLYQNNKVVSAVCHGPAAL
;
A
#
# COMPACT_ATOMS: atom_id res chain seq x y z
N LYS A 1 8.13 19.07 21.80
CA LYS A 1 7.48 17.85 22.34
C LYS A 1 6.72 17.22 21.18
N MET A 2 7.25 16.18 20.54
CA MET A 2 6.48 15.42 19.54
C MET A 2 5.35 14.73 20.28
N GLY A 3 4.11 15.10 19.96
CA GLY A 3 2.91 14.72 20.70
C GLY A 3 2.54 13.26 20.50
N GLU A 4 2.08 12.66 21.60
CA GLU A 4 1.28 11.44 21.80
C GLU A 4 1.64 10.18 21.00
N ASN A 5 1.72 9.04 21.71
CA ASN A 5 1.88 7.67 21.18
C ASN A 5 0.71 7.23 20.28
N LYS A 6 0.45 7.93 19.17
CA LYS A 6 -0.49 7.48 18.16
C LYS A 6 0.16 6.35 17.39
N ALA A 7 -0.50 5.20 17.37
CA ALA A 7 -0.15 4.12 16.45
C ALA A 7 -0.17 4.68 15.02
N THR A 8 0.86 4.34 14.25
CA THR A 8 1.01 4.74 12.85
C THR A 8 0.80 3.52 11.95
N GLY A 9 0.61 3.77 10.66
CA GLY A 9 0.40 2.75 9.65
C GLY A 9 0.39 3.35 8.26
N TYR A 10 -0.26 2.65 7.34
CA TYR A 10 -0.59 3.23 6.04
C TYR A 10 -1.82 4.16 6.15
N GLU A 11 -1.92 5.16 5.27
CA GLU A 11 -3.13 6.00 5.20
C GLU A 11 -4.25 5.27 4.44
N HIS A 12 -5.40 5.08 5.09
CA HIS A 12 -6.55 4.38 4.51
C HIS A 12 -6.99 4.96 3.16
N THR A 13 -7.12 6.29 3.08
CA THR A 13 -7.63 6.98 1.89
C THR A 13 -6.70 6.82 0.68
N GLU A 14 -5.39 6.72 0.91
CA GLU A 14 -4.39 6.51 -0.14
C GLU A 14 -4.51 5.12 -0.78
N LEU A 15 -4.73 4.07 0.03
CA LEU A 15 -5.00 2.73 -0.48
C LEU A 15 -6.37 2.65 -1.16
N ALA A 16 -7.42 3.12 -0.48
CA ALA A 16 -8.79 2.95 -0.94
C ALA A 16 -9.05 3.62 -2.29
N ARG A 17 -8.60 4.86 -2.45
CA ARG A 17 -8.80 5.63 -3.70
C ARG A 17 -8.01 5.03 -4.86
N ALA A 18 -6.75 4.65 -4.63
CA ALA A 18 -5.91 4.02 -5.65
C ALA A 18 -6.51 2.67 -6.09
N TYR A 19 -6.96 1.83 -5.14
CA TYR A 19 -7.60 0.56 -5.43
C TYR A 19 -8.77 0.71 -6.39
N TRP A 20 -9.71 1.63 -6.10
CA TRP A 20 -10.86 1.85 -6.97
C TRP A 20 -10.48 2.37 -8.35
N VAL A 21 -9.48 3.25 -8.44
CA VAL A 21 -8.96 3.73 -9.73
C VAL A 21 -8.41 2.57 -10.57
N PHE A 22 -7.64 1.66 -9.97
CA PHE A 22 -7.12 0.50 -10.68
C PHE A 22 -8.22 -0.45 -11.14
N ILE A 23 -9.17 -0.80 -10.25
CA ILE A 23 -10.32 -1.65 -10.60
C ILE A 23 -11.15 -1.02 -11.72
N ALA A 24 -11.45 0.28 -11.65
CA ALA A 24 -12.23 0.99 -12.65
C ALA A 24 -11.57 1.03 -14.04
N ASN A 25 -10.24 0.85 -14.10
CA ASN A 25 -9.46 0.79 -15.33
C ASN A 25 -9.12 -0.66 -15.75
N GLY A 26 -9.78 -1.66 -15.16
CA GLY A 26 -9.67 -3.06 -15.57
C GLY A 26 -8.43 -3.79 -15.05
N PHE A 27 -7.71 -3.22 -14.09
CA PHE A 27 -6.59 -3.91 -13.44
C PHE A 27 -7.09 -4.84 -12.34
N SER A 28 -6.38 -5.95 -12.15
CA SER A 28 -6.46 -6.74 -10.92
C SER A 28 -5.47 -6.17 -9.91
N VAL A 29 -5.86 -6.13 -8.63
CA VAL A 29 -5.04 -5.53 -7.56
C VAL A 29 -4.81 -6.56 -6.47
N ASP A 30 -3.53 -6.84 -6.21
CA ASP A 30 -3.09 -7.52 -5.00
C ASP A 30 -2.65 -6.49 -3.95
N ILE A 31 -2.89 -6.81 -2.68
CA ILE A 31 -2.48 -5.99 -1.54
C ILE A 31 -1.36 -6.73 -0.80
N ALA A 32 -0.22 -6.07 -0.65
CA ALA A 32 0.97 -6.62 -0.01
C ALA A 32 1.49 -5.69 1.09
N SER A 33 2.18 -6.24 2.10
CA SER A 33 2.81 -5.48 3.18
C SER A 33 4.14 -6.13 3.59
N PRO A 34 5.06 -5.41 4.26
CA PRO A 34 6.39 -5.92 4.58
C PRO A 34 6.42 -7.30 5.25
N GLN A 35 5.48 -7.55 6.17
CA GLN A 35 5.39 -8.82 6.91
C GLN A 35 4.18 -9.69 6.50
N GLY A 36 3.32 -9.20 5.61
CA GLY A 36 2.05 -9.83 5.31
C GLY A 36 1.05 -9.73 6.47
N GLY A 37 -0.12 -10.37 6.32
CA GLY A 37 -1.19 -10.30 7.32
C GLY A 37 -1.87 -8.93 7.33
N LYS A 38 -2.44 -8.49 8.46
CA LYS A 38 -3.16 -7.22 8.55
C LYS A 38 -2.19 -6.08 8.93
N PRO A 39 -1.82 -5.18 8.00
CA PRO A 39 -0.97 -4.04 8.34
C PRO A 39 -1.72 -3.04 9.22
N PRO A 40 -1.01 -2.29 10.08
CA PRO A 40 -1.61 -1.20 10.85
C PRO A 40 -2.08 -0.09 9.89
N VAL A 41 -3.24 0.49 10.19
CA VAL A 41 -3.89 1.51 9.36
C VAL A 41 -4.18 2.76 10.17
N VAL A 42 -4.04 3.91 9.53
CA VAL A 42 -4.55 5.20 10.03
C VAL A 42 -5.84 5.50 9.28
N ILE A 43 -6.91 5.71 10.04
CA ILE A 43 -8.22 6.10 9.52
C ILE A 43 -8.54 7.49 10.07
N ASP A 44 -8.49 8.49 9.19
CA ASP A 44 -8.91 9.85 9.50
C ASP A 44 -10.29 10.11 8.89
N GLY A 45 -11.33 10.06 9.74
CA GLY A 45 -12.71 10.23 9.30
C GLY A 45 -13.02 11.62 8.72
N GLU A 46 -12.20 12.63 9.00
CA GLU A 46 -12.41 13.98 8.45
C GLU A 46 -12.01 14.09 6.98
N ASP A 47 -11.06 13.27 6.50
CA ASP A 47 -10.63 13.21 5.10
C ASP A 47 -11.42 12.19 4.26
N MET A 48 -12.30 11.40 4.87
CA MET A 48 -12.99 10.29 4.17
C MET A 48 -14.20 10.72 3.35
N GLY A 49 -14.32 10.15 2.15
CA GLY A 49 -15.49 10.23 1.27
C GLY A 49 -16.17 8.88 1.04
N ALA A 50 -17.18 8.87 0.16
CA ALA A 50 -18.02 7.69 -0.09
C ALA A 50 -17.21 6.44 -0.52
N TYR A 51 -16.17 6.61 -1.34
CA TYR A 51 -15.32 5.50 -1.80
C TYR A 51 -14.42 4.92 -0.70
N ASP A 52 -14.01 5.75 0.26
CA ASP A 52 -13.21 5.33 1.40
C ASP A 52 -14.06 4.46 2.34
N TYR A 53 -15.32 4.83 2.57
CA TYR A 53 -16.28 4.01 3.31
C TYR A 53 -16.69 2.74 2.54
N ALA A 54 -16.87 2.82 1.22
CA ALA A 54 -17.16 1.64 0.40
C ALA A 54 -16.04 0.60 0.52
N PHE A 55 -14.78 1.03 0.50
CA PHE A 55 -13.63 0.15 0.70
C PHE A 55 -13.64 -0.53 2.08
N LEU A 56 -13.97 0.20 3.15
CA LEU A 56 -14.07 -0.38 4.50
C LEU A 56 -15.23 -1.37 4.64
N ASN A 57 -16.33 -1.14 3.92
CA ASN A 57 -17.53 -1.97 4.00
C ASN A 57 -17.48 -3.19 3.05
N ASP A 58 -16.54 -3.23 2.11
CA ASP A 58 -16.36 -4.37 1.22
C ASP A 58 -15.62 -5.51 1.91
N LYS A 59 -16.32 -6.61 2.17
CA LYS A 59 -15.77 -7.78 2.88
C LYS A 59 -14.63 -8.46 2.13
N VAL A 60 -14.66 -8.47 0.79
CA VAL A 60 -13.64 -9.15 -0.02
C VAL A 60 -12.35 -8.35 0.02
N ILE A 61 -12.44 -7.03 -0.16
CA ILE A 61 -11.29 -6.14 -0.04
C ILE A 61 -10.70 -6.17 1.37
N GLN A 62 -11.55 -6.11 2.41
CA GLN A 62 -11.06 -6.19 3.80
C GLN A 62 -10.41 -7.54 4.11
N GLN A 63 -10.82 -8.64 3.47
CA GLN A 63 -10.12 -9.92 3.56
C GLN A 63 -8.76 -9.88 2.86
N GLN A 64 -8.63 -9.22 1.71
CA GLN A 64 -7.33 -9.01 1.06
C GLN A 64 -6.39 -8.19 1.94
N VAL A 65 -6.87 -7.10 2.55
CA VAL A 65 -6.08 -6.28 3.50
C VAL A 65 -5.68 -7.09 4.73
N ALA A 66 -6.61 -7.86 5.31
CA ALA A 66 -6.33 -8.67 6.49
C ALA A 66 -5.33 -9.81 6.23
N ASN A 67 -5.24 -10.27 4.98
CA ASN A 67 -4.36 -11.33 4.53
C ASN A 67 -3.36 -10.82 3.49
N SER A 68 -2.85 -9.60 3.67
CA SER A 68 -1.93 -9.02 2.69
C SER A 68 -0.72 -9.92 2.46
N ILE A 69 -0.26 -9.97 1.21
CA ILE A 69 0.86 -10.82 0.81
C ILE A 69 2.14 -10.28 1.44
N PRO A 70 2.96 -11.10 2.11
CA PRO A 70 4.27 -10.65 2.57
C PRO A 70 5.15 -10.33 1.37
N LEU A 71 5.87 -9.20 1.39
CA LEU A 71 6.71 -8.78 0.25
C LEU A 71 7.75 -9.83 -0.16
N ALA A 72 8.19 -10.69 0.76
CA ALA A 72 9.08 -11.80 0.47
C ALA A 72 8.50 -12.84 -0.50
N ASN A 73 7.17 -12.90 -0.64
CA ASN A 73 6.45 -13.83 -1.52
C ASN A 73 6.01 -13.18 -2.84
N ILE A 74 6.29 -11.89 -3.05
CA ILE A 74 5.97 -11.20 -4.29
C ILE A 74 7.00 -11.54 -5.35
N ASN A 75 6.52 -12.05 -6.48
CA ASN A 75 7.29 -12.12 -7.72
C ASN A 75 6.99 -10.86 -8.56
N PRO A 76 7.94 -9.91 -8.73
CA PRO A 76 7.67 -8.67 -9.44
C PRO A 76 7.32 -8.85 -10.92
N ASP A 77 7.72 -9.97 -11.53
CA ASP A 77 7.46 -10.22 -12.95
C ASP A 77 5.98 -10.43 -13.25
N ASP A 78 5.17 -10.79 -12.25
CA ASP A 78 3.72 -11.02 -12.37
C ASP A 78 2.90 -9.72 -12.40
N TYR A 79 3.51 -8.57 -12.14
CA TYR A 79 2.83 -7.27 -12.01
C TYR A 79 3.25 -6.29 -13.11
N GLU A 80 2.34 -5.46 -13.60
CA GLU A 80 2.65 -4.36 -14.53
C GLU A 80 3.04 -3.06 -13.82
N ALA A 81 2.75 -2.96 -12.53
CA ALA A 81 3.02 -1.77 -11.74
C ALA A 81 3.14 -2.09 -10.25
N VAL A 82 3.82 -1.21 -9.52
CA VAL A 82 3.73 -1.09 -8.06
C VAL A 82 3.30 0.32 -7.66
N TYR A 83 2.38 0.40 -6.70
CA TYR A 83 1.94 1.63 -6.05
C TYR A 83 2.25 1.55 -4.55
N PHE A 84 3.28 2.25 -4.11
CA PHE A 84 3.65 2.34 -2.70
C PHE A 84 2.74 3.34 -1.98
N VAL A 85 1.76 2.81 -1.26
CA VAL A 85 0.88 3.56 -0.36
C VAL A 85 1.73 4.19 0.75
N GLY A 86 1.43 5.44 1.10
CA GLY A 86 2.11 6.20 2.14
C GLY A 86 1.50 6.02 3.53
N GLY A 87 1.58 7.07 4.33
CA GLY A 87 1.38 7.04 5.78
C GLY A 87 2.69 6.96 6.55
N LYS A 88 2.72 7.55 7.74
CA LYS A 88 3.98 7.72 8.50
C LYS A 88 4.63 6.40 8.89
N GLY A 89 3.90 5.28 8.84
CA GLY A 89 4.44 3.94 9.08
C GLY A 89 5.57 3.58 8.12
N THR A 90 5.48 4.01 6.86
CA THR A 90 6.47 3.69 5.82
C THR A 90 7.87 4.18 6.17
N MET A 91 7.99 5.27 6.92
CA MET A 91 9.28 5.83 7.33
C MET A 91 10.08 4.88 8.24
N PHE A 92 9.43 3.88 8.83
CA PHE A 92 10.06 2.94 9.76
C PHE A 92 10.47 1.62 9.09
N ASP A 93 9.75 1.18 8.07
CA ASP A 93 9.91 -0.15 7.49
C ASP A 93 10.15 -0.18 5.97
N PHE A 94 10.05 0.95 5.25
CA PHE A 94 10.35 1.00 3.81
C PHE A 94 11.83 1.18 3.46
N PRO A 95 12.57 2.18 4.01
CA PRO A 95 13.89 2.60 3.47
C PRO A 95 14.98 1.55 3.39
N ASN A 96 14.91 0.51 4.23
CA ASN A 96 15.93 -0.54 4.31
C ASN A 96 15.37 -1.93 3.98
N ASN A 97 14.19 -2.00 3.35
CA ASN A 97 13.56 -3.27 3.05
C ASN A 97 14.09 -3.83 1.71
N PRO A 98 14.85 -4.94 1.72
CA PRO A 98 15.43 -5.48 0.50
C PRO A 98 14.38 -5.97 -0.50
N HIS A 99 13.20 -6.39 -0.05
CA HIS A 99 12.12 -6.82 -0.94
C HIS A 99 11.50 -5.65 -1.69
N ILE A 100 11.34 -4.49 -1.04
CA ILE A 100 10.90 -3.25 -1.70
C ILE A 100 11.90 -2.85 -2.79
N HIS A 101 13.18 -2.80 -2.44
CA HIS A 101 14.24 -2.48 -3.41
C HIS A 101 14.23 -3.44 -4.60
N ASN A 102 14.03 -4.74 -4.36
CA ASN A 102 13.92 -5.73 -5.43
C ASN A 102 12.70 -5.48 -6.33
N ILE A 103 11.51 -5.27 -5.75
CA ILE A 103 10.28 -5.01 -6.50
C ILE A 103 10.43 -3.76 -7.37
N ALA A 104 10.83 -2.64 -6.77
CA ALA A 104 10.97 -1.36 -7.48
C ALA A 104 12.02 -1.46 -8.59
N LYS A 105 13.18 -2.05 -8.31
CA LYS A 105 14.25 -2.23 -9.29
C LYS A 105 13.81 -3.11 -10.45
N THR A 106 13.22 -4.28 -10.20
CA THR A 106 12.82 -5.22 -11.25
C THR A 106 11.75 -4.61 -12.16
N LEU A 107 10.73 -3.98 -11.59
CA LEU A 107 9.69 -3.31 -12.39
C LEU A 107 10.28 -2.18 -13.23
N TYR A 108 11.08 -1.30 -12.63
CA TYR A 108 11.71 -0.21 -13.36
C TYR A 108 12.62 -0.71 -14.51
N GLN A 109 13.44 -1.73 -14.25
CA GLN A 109 14.33 -2.31 -15.27
C GLN A 109 13.57 -3.01 -16.42
N ASN A 110 12.37 -3.50 -16.15
CA ASN A 110 11.51 -4.13 -17.13
C ASN A 110 10.55 -3.14 -17.83
N ASN A 111 10.81 -1.82 -17.74
CA ASN A 111 9.96 -0.74 -18.29
C ASN A 111 8.52 -0.76 -17.76
N LYS A 112 8.32 -1.24 -16.53
CA LYS A 112 7.04 -1.25 -15.82
C LYS A 112 6.93 -0.06 -14.87
N VAL A 113 5.73 0.18 -14.34
CA VAL A 113 5.45 1.41 -13.57
C VAL A 113 5.84 1.25 -12.10
N VAL A 114 6.62 2.22 -11.59
CA VAL A 114 6.88 2.38 -10.15
C VAL A 114 6.29 3.71 -9.73
N SER A 115 5.40 3.69 -8.74
CA SER A 115 4.70 4.87 -8.26
C SER A 115 4.58 4.85 -6.74
N ALA A 116 4.45 6.02 -6.14
CA ALA A 116 4.34 6.19 -4.70
C ALA A 116 3.58 7.48 -4.37
N VAL A 117 2.99 7.53 -3.18
CA VAL A 117 2.22 8.68 -2.69
C VAL A 117 2.63 9.06 -1.27
N CYS A 118 2.57 10.34 -0.92
CA CYS A 118 2.82 10.82 0.45
C CYS A 118 4.21 10.42 0.99
N HIS A 119 4.28 9.53 1.97
CA HIS A 119 5.53 8.96 2.51
C HIS A 119 5.92 7.62 1.87
N GLY A 120 5.12 7.11 0.93
CA GLY A 120 5.44 5.96 0.09
C GLY A 120 6.78 6.09 -0.66
N PRO A 121 7.22 7.29 -1.11
CA PRO A 121 8.56 7.48 -1.69
C PRO A 121 9.73 7.10 -0.78
N ALA A 122 9.51 6.86 0.52
CA ALA A 122 10.50 6.24 1.39
C ALA A 122 10.95 4.83 0.92
N ALA A 123 10.24 4.24 -0.04
CA ALA A 123 10.60 3.00 -0.74
C ALA A 123 11.68 3.16 -1.83
N LEU A 124 12.01 4.40 -2.25
CA LEU A 124 12.75 4.69 -3.48
C LEU A 124 14.09 5.39 -3.23
#